data_AF-A0AAC9JE44-F1
#
_entry.id   AF-A0AAC9JE44-F1
#
_cell.length_a   1.000
_cell.length_b   1.000
_cell.length_c   1.000
_cell.angle_alpha   90.00
_cell.angle_beta   90.00
_cell.angle_gamma   90.00
#
_symmetry.space_group_name_H-M   'P 1'
#
loop_
_entity.id
_entity.type
_entity.pdbx_description
1 polymer ?
#
loop_
_entity_poly.entity_id
_entity_poly.type
_entity_poly.pdbx_seq_one_letter_code
_entity_poly.pdbx_strand_id
1 'polypeptide(L)' 'MIMRAYALPVFFKRYVVMKTFNLMSNVGKVKYLVNFWNGIKKHADGSAFFDVATFTNKRKRDSFVRSLKKEGYTEKGFY' A
#
# COMPACT_ATOMS: atom_id res chain seq x y z
N MET A 1 46.01 -24.59 17.88
CA MET A 1 44.64 -24.26 18.34
C MET A 1 43.98 -23.42 17.25
N ILE A 2 43.17 -24.02 16.39
CA ILE A 2 42.61 -23.39 15.18
C ILE A 2 41.15 -23.03 15.49
N MET A 3 40.85 -21.74 15.73
CA MET A 3 39.47 -21.27 15.72
C MET A 3 39.03 -21.04 14.28
N ARG A 4 38.19 -21.92 13.74
CA ARG A 4 37.40 -21.63 12.54
C ARG A 4 36.20 -20.79 12.94
N ALA A 5 36.19 -19.52 12.51
CA ALA A 5 35.03 -18.65 12.63
C ALA A 5 33.96 -19.11 11.63
N TYR A 6 32.82 -19.57 12.13
CA TYR A 6 31.65 -19.90 11.29
C TYR A 6 30.89 -18.61 10.98
N ALA A 7 31.12 -18.05 9.79
CA ALA A 7 30.30 -16.96 9.27
C ALA A 7 28.91 -17.52 8.90
N LEU A 8 27.90 -17.27 9.74
CA LEU A 8 26.52 -17.55 9.39
C LEU A 8 26.10 -16.61 8.26
N PRO A 9 25.53 -17.11 7.15
CA PRO A 9 25.01 -16.24 6.09
C PRO A 9 23.82 -15.47 6.67
N VAL A 10 24.00 -14.17 6.86
CA VAL A 10 22.94 -13.25 7.29
C VAL A 10 21.93 -13.16 6.16
N PHE A 11 20.91 -14.01 6.20
CA PHE A 11 19.81 -14.02 5.24
C PHE A 11 18.97 -12.75 5.49
N PHE A 12 19.30 -11.68 4.79
CA PHE A 12 18.61 -10.39 4.88
C PHE A 12 17.18 -10.56 4.37
N LYS A 13 16.25 -10.86 5.28
CA LYS A 13 14.81 -10.95 4.98
C LYS A 13 14.34 -9.55 4.59
N ARG A 14 14.36 -9.24 3.30
CA ARG A 14 13.84 -7.98 2.74
C ARG A 14 12.34 -7.95 3.00
N TYR A 15 11.93 -7.21 4.02
CA TYR A 15 10.53 -6.94 4.27
C TYR A 15 9.97 -6.18 3.06
N VAL A 16 9.13 -6.84 2.27
CA VAL A 16 8.42 -6.22 1.16
C VAL A 16 7.30 -5.40 1.77
N VAL A 17 7.48 -4.09 1.77
CA VAL A 17 6.45 -3.13 2.16
C VAL A 17 5.33 -3.17 1.11
N MET A 18 4.16 -3.70 1.46
CA MET A 18 3.04 -3.86 0.54
C MET A 18 2.27 -2.54 0.40
N LYS A 19 2.38 -1.93 -0.78
CA LYS A 19 1.52 -0.80 -1.17
C LYS A 19 0.12 -1.30 -1.47
N THR A 20 -0.90 -0.69 -0.89
CA THR A 20 -2.28 -1.15 -1.03
C THR A 20 -3.26 -0.01 -1.30
N PHE A 21 -4.32 -0.27 -2.05
CA PHE A 21 -5.45 0.65 -2.19
C PHE A 21 -6.79 -0.07 -2.08
N ASN A 22 -7.84 0.64 -1.70
CA ASN A 22 -9.22 0.16 -1.71
C ASN A 22 -10.14 1.12 -2.45
N LEU A 23 -11.14 0.56 -3.14
CA LEU A 23 -12.18 1.30 -3.82
C LEU A 23 -13.47 1.25 -3.01
N MET A 24 -14.05 2.42 -2.77
CA MET A 24 -15.32 2.57 -2.09
C MET A 24 -16.23 3.46 -2.92
N SER A 25 -17.51 3.10 -3.02
CA SER A 25 -18.53 3.90 -3.70
C SER A 25 -19.60 4.35 -2.73
N ASN A 26 -20.20 5.50 -2.99
CA ASN A 26 -21.31 6.06 -2.20
C ASN A 26 -20.99 6.24 -0.70
N VAL A 27 -19.77 6.71 -0.38
CA VAL A 27 -19.38 7.05 1.00
C VAL A 27 -19.86 8.47 1.29
N GLY A 28 -20.96 8.59 2.05
CA GLY A 28 -21.62 9.87 2.30
C GLY A 28 -22.06 10.54 0.99
N LYS A 29 -21.57 11.76 0.72
CA LYS A 29 -21.83 12.50 -0.53
C LYS A 29 -20.88 12.15 -1.68
N VAL A 30 -19.84 11.35 -1.42
CA VAL A 30 -18.79 11.03 -2.41
C VAL A 30 -19.18 9.81 -3.23
N LYS A 31 -19.23 9.97 -4.55
CA LYS A 31 -19.56 8.88 -5.49
C LYS A 31 -18.47 7.81 -5.58
N TYR A 32 -17.21 8.23 -5.77
CA TYR A 32 -16.07 7.32 -5.87
C TYR A 32 -14.95 7.79 -4.94
N LEU A 33 -14.52 6.91 -4.03
CA LEU A 33 -13.44 7.14 -3.09
C LEU A 33 -12.38 6.06 -3.30
N VAL A 34 -11.12 6.48 -3.30
CA VAL A 34 -9.95 5.60 -3.33
C VAL A 34 -9.12 5.91 -2.10
N ASN A 35 -9.01 4.97 -1.16
CA ASN A 35 -8.03 5.07 -0.09
C ASN A 35 -6.78 4.27 -0.49
N PHE A 36 -5.59 4.76 -0.14
CA PHE A 36 -4.34 4.09 -0.52
C PHE A 36 -3.23 4.36 0.49
N TRP A 37 -2.35 3.37 0.65
CA TRP A 37 -1.22 3.41 1.57
C TRP A 37 0.05 3.04 0.83
N ASN A 38 1.05 3.92 0.90
CA ASN A 38 2.34 3.74 0.26
C ASN A 38 3.27 2.78 1.03
N GLY A 39 2.82 2.24 2.16
CA GLY A 39 3.58 1.31 2.97
C GLY A 39 4.60 1.96 3.92
N ILE A 40 4.82 3.27 3.80
CA ILE A 40 5.84 4.03 4.55
C ILE A 40 5.17 4.91 5.61
N LYS A 41 4.10 5.64 5.24
CA LYS A 41 3.42 6.56 6.14
C LYS A 41 2.72 5.80 7.25
N LYS A 42 2.98 6.16 8.49
CA LYS A 42 2.36 5.56 9.67
C LYS A 42 1.92 6.64 10.63
N HIS A 43 0.89 6.34 11.41
CA HIS A 43 0.51 7.11 12.57
C HIS A 43 1.53 6.90 13.71
N ALA A 44 1.47 7.71 14.76
CA ALA A 44 2.37 7.61 15.92
C ALA A 44 2.29 6.24 16.63
N ASP A 45 1.14 5.57 16.55
CA ASP A 45 0.89 4.23 17.08
C ASP A 45 1.44 3.10 16.19
N GLY A 46 2.04 3.43 15.04
CA GLY A 46 2.59 2.48 14.08
C GLY A 46 1.57 1.90 13.09
N SER A 47 0.29 2.27 13.19
CA SER A 47 -0.75 1.87 12.24
C SER A 47 -0.55 2.54 10.87
N ALA A 48 -1.04 1.90 9.81
CA ALA A 48 -0.89 2.39 8.44
C ALA A 48 -1.71 3.67 8.22
N PHE A 49 -1.06 4.74 7.75
CA PHE A 49 -1.72 6.00 7.41
C PHE A 49 -2.17 5.98 5.96
N PHE A 50 -3.48 5.95 5.71
CA PHE A 50 -4.03 5.95 4.36
C PHE A 50 -4.31 7.38 3.86
N ASP A 51 -3.80 7.70 2.69
CA ASP A 51 -4.23 8.87 1.93
C ASP A 51 -5.58 8.56 1.25
N VAL A 52 -6.34 9.62 0.93
CA VAL A 52 -7.68 9.49 0.32
C VAL A 52 -7.80 10.40 -0.89
N ALA A 53 -8.26 9.83 -2.00
CA ALA A 53 -8.64 10.57 -3.21
C ALA A 53 -10.13 10.37 -3.50
N THR A 54 -10.85 11.46 -3.80
CA THR A 54 -12.28 11.43 -4.11
C THR A 54 -12.53 11.90 -5.53
N PHE A 55 -13.52 11.30 -6.19
CA PHE A 55 -13.85 11.57 -7.57
C PHE A 55 -15.38 11.58 -7.76
N THR A 56 -15.86 12.53 -8.54
CA THR A 56 -17.26 12.58 -9.00
C THR A 56 -17.48 11.85 -10.31
N ASN A 57 -16.40 11.60 -11.08
CA ASN A 57 -16.42 10.98 -12.40
C ASN A 57 -15.66 9.65 -12.40
N LYS A 58 -16.30 8.59 -12.93
CA LYS A 58 -15.74 7.24 -12.98
C LYS A 58 -14.42 7.17 -13.78
N ARG A 59 -14.34 7.83 -14.94
CA ARG A 59 -13.14 7.81 -15.80
C ARG A 59 -11.91 8.40 -15.10
N LYS A 60 -12.10 9.47 -14.31
CA LYS A 60 -11.01 10.08 -13.53
C LYS A 60 -10.52 9.12 -12.44
N ARG A 61 -11.44 8.49 -11.72
CA ARG A 61 -11.10 7.44 -10.75
C ARG A 61 -10.34 6.29 -11.40
N ASP A 62 -10.82 5.78 -12.53
CA ASP A 62 -10.18 4.67 -13.24
C ASP A 62 -8.77 5.04 -13.75
N SER A 63 -8.57 6.29 -14.17
CA SER A 63 -7.25 6.81 -14.51
C SER A 63 -6.29 6.80 -13.32
N PHE A 64 -6.78 7.21 -12.14
CA PHE A 64 -6.00 7.21 -10.91
C PHE A 64 -5.67 5.79 -10.43
N VAL A 65 -6.62 4.86 -10.50
CA VAL A 65 -6.36 3.44 -10.19
C VAL A 65 -5.29 2.86 -11.11
N ARG A 66 -5.30 3.23 -12.39
CA ARG A 66 -4.26 2.79 -13.33
C ARG A 66 -2.88 3.36 -12.98
N SER A 67 -2.78 4.60 -12.49
CA SER A 67 -1.48 5.13 -12.03
C SER A 67 -1.00 4.39 -10.78
N LEU A 68 -1.87 4.14 -9.81
CA LEU A 68 -1.53 3.35 -8.62
C LEU A 68 -1.05 1.93 -8.98
N LYS A 69 -1.74 1.24 -9.90
CA LYS A 69 -1.30 -0.09 -10.36
C LYS A 69 0.08 -0.03 -11.04
N LYS A 70 0.37 1.01 -11.83
CA LYS A 70 1.70 1.23 -12.43
C LYS A 70 2.80 1.47 -11.37
N GLU A 71 2.45 2.11 -10.26
CA GLU A 71 3.37 2.36 -9.13
C GLU A 71 3.56 1.15 -8.20
N GLY A 72 2.93 0.02 -8.53
CA GLY A 72 3.03 -1.24 -7.80
C GLY A 72 2.08 -1.36 -6.61
N TYR A 73 0.98 -0.59 -6.56
CA TYR A 73 -0.04 -0.78 -5.54
C TYR A 73 -0.95 -1.96 -5.88
N THR A 74 -1.30 -2.72 -4.84
CA THR A 74 -2.22 -3.86 -4.94
C THR A 74 -3.60 -3.49 -4.41
N GLU A 75 -4.63 -3.94 -5.08
CA GLU A 75 -6.02 -3.75 -4.63
C GLU A 75 -6.28 -4.65 -3.41
N LYS A 76 -6.78 -4.07 -2.33
CA LYS A 76 -7.15 -4.84 -1.14
C LYS A 76 -8.41 -5.63 -1.48
N GLY A 77 -8.26 -6.94 -1.71
CA GLY A 77 -9.40 -7.83 -1.92
C GLY A 77 -10.32 -7.85 -0.70
N PHE A 78 -11.61 -8.09 -0.94
CA PHE A 78 -12.57 -8.41 0.12
C PHE A 78 -12.21 -9.82 0.63
N TYR A 79 -11.74 -9.90 1.88
CA TYR A 79 -11.60 -11.16 2.61
C TYR A 79 -12.96 -11.59 3.17
#